data_AF-A0A540X6K7-F1
#
_entry.id   AF-A0A540X6K7-F1
#
_cell.length_a   1.000
_cell.length_b   1.000
_cell.length_c   1.000
_cell.angle_alpha   90.00
_cell.angle_beta   90.00
_cell.angle_gamma   90.00
#
_symmetry.space_group_name_H-M   'P 1'
#
loop_
_entity.id
_entity.type
_entity.pdbx_description
1 polymer ?
#
loop_
_entity_poly.entity_id
_entity_poly.type
_entity_poly.pdbx_seq_one_letter_code
_entity_poly.pdbx_strand_id
1 'polypeptide(L)'
;MSAPPREATQLLATLLVAAPLFHEEQVGPPGARAHGSKGRVAVPEGLLTVPNRASAFGEDASESFVMEGASLLGKERELVQLCLDTPNFNCCRLRFGLEVRIGGRSWTEGTFDHFWQVASWFTAVETLLVDGERSSAGAIVWDQSALGLERDGSRVTMSDANVAQGLYGARAPDEAWMPVSVSLEELVFELANEGRILETLRQGMLADIQRRGFSLEQLQARLQGLGDRPDASLGDAELCLAILARELDQPRLTSAVLTLERADPGRSAS
;
A
#
# COMPACT_ATOMS: atom_id res chain seq x y z
N MET A 1 -11.50 -52.73 -7.28
CA MET A 1 -11.23 -51.96 -6.05
C MET A 1 -9.96 -51.18 -6.31
N SER A 2 -10.09 -49.95 -6.79
CA SER A 2 -8.97 -49.13 -7.26
C SER A 2 -8.63 -48.11 -6.20
N ALA A 3 -7.36 -48.05 -5.81
CA ALA A 3 -6.82 -47.03 -4.91
C ALA A 3 -6.88 -45.64 -5.59
N PRO A 4 -7.06 -44.54 -4.84
CA PRO A 4 -7.06 -43.20 -5.41
C PRO A 4 -5.62 -42.72 -5.72
N PRO A 5 -5.43 -41.86 -6.72
CA PRO A 5 -4.11 -41.40 -7.14
C PRO A 5 -3.54 -40.33 -6.19
N ARG A 6 -2.25 -40.47 -5.87
CA ARG A 6 -1.43 -39.56 -5.06
C ARG A 6 -0.93 -38.36 -5.89
N GLU A 7 -1.81 -37.46 -6.30
CA GLU A 7 -1.40 -36.25 -7.06
C GLU A 7 -1.84 -34.91 -6.45
N ALA A 8 -2.30 -34.89 -5.19
CA ALA A 8 -2.73 -33.65 -4.52
C ALA A 8 -1.70 -33.05 -3.56
N THR A 9 -0.50 -33.63 -3.39
CA THR A 9 0.47 -33.21 -2.35
C THR A 9 1.74 -32.55 -2.91
N GLN A 10 1.88 -32.43 -4.23
CA GLN A 10 3.09 -31.83 -4.85
C GLN A 10 2.90 -30.38 -5.34
N LEU A 11 1.69 -29.84 -5.39
CA LEU A 11 1.44 -28.46 -5.84
C LEU A 11 1.63 -27.39 -4.74
N LEU A 12 1.73 -27.77 -3.46
CA LEU A 12 1.99 -26.86 -2.34
C LEU A 12 3.49 -26.58 -2.11
N ALA A 13 4.39 -27.27 -2.82
CA ALA A 13 5.83 -27.14 -2.63
C ALA A 13 6.51 -26.15 -3.60
N THR A 14 5.81 -25.66 -4.62
CA THR A 14 6.41 -24.81 -5.68
C THR A 14 6.15 -23.31 -5.49
N LEU A 15 5.18 -22.92 -4.64
CA LEU A 15 4.89 -21.51 -4.33
C LEU A 15 5.81 -20.89 -3.26
N LEU A 16 6.75 -21.65 -2.71
CA LEU A 16 7.71 -21.22 -1.69
C LEU A 16 9.07 -20.75 -2.23
N VAL A 17 9.26 -20.64 -3.55
CA VAL A 17 10.59 -20.40 -4.17
C VAL A 17 10.73 -19.02 -4.87
N ALA A 18 9.71 -18.15 -4.83
CA ALA A 18 9.79 -16.82 -5.48
C ALA A 18 9.60 -15.62 -4.55
N ALA A 19 9.72 -15.81 -3.23
CA ALA A 19 9.95 -14.70 -2.30
C ALA A 19 11.48 -14.51 -2.18
N PRO A 20 12.05 -13.30 -2.42
CA PRO A 20 13.41 -13.06 -1.97
C PRO A 20 13.44 -13.24 -0.45
N LEU A 21 14.22 -14.23 -0.01
CA LEU A 21 14.52 -14.51 1.38
C LEU A 21 15.14 -13.25 2.00
N PHE A 22 14.36 -12.54 2.81
CA PHE A 22 14.90 -11.58 3.78
C PHE A 22 15.66 -12.39 4.84
N HIS A 23 16.99 -12.31 4.82
CA HIS A 23 17.82 -12.91 5.86
C HIS A 23 18.79 -11.91 6.49
N GLU A 24 18.70 -11.92 7.82
CA GLU A 24 19.68 -11.58 8.86
C GLU A 24 20.13 -10.12 9.05
N GLU A 25 19.52 -9.52 10.09
CA GLU A 25 20.08 -8.44 10.90
C GLU A 25 21.51 -8.78 11.35
N GLN A 26 22.49 -8.01 10.90
CA GLN A 26 23.73 -7.83 11.65
C GLN A 26 23.58 -6.63 12.58
N VAL A 27 23.53 -6.94 13.87
CA VAL A 27 23.59 -6.00 14.98
C VAL A 27 24.92 -5.24 14.94
N GLY A 28 24.86 -3.94 14.64
CA GLY A 28 25.97 -2.98 14.82
C GLY A 28 25.84 -2.21 16.16
N PRO A 29 26.95 -1.78 16.79
CA PRO A 29 26.95 -1.27 18.17
C PRO A 29 26.51 0.21 18.28
N PRO A 30 26.14 0.69 19.49
CA PRO A 30 25.53 2.00 19.68
C PRO A 30 26.56 3.13 19.87
N GLY A 31 26.29 4.28 19.27
CA GLY A 31 26.91 5.58 19.57
C GLY A 31 26.45 6.61 18.53
N ALA A 32 26.18 7.88 18.80
CA ALA A 32 26.25 8.68 20.01
C ALA A 32 25.22 9.83 19.88
N ARG A 33 24.75 10.35 21.02
CA ARG A 33 23.83 11.50 21.11
C ARG A 33 24.51 12.79 20.65
N ALA A 34 23.77 13.65 19.95
CA ALA A 34 24.04 15.08 19.89
C ALA A 34 22.75 15.88 20.07
N HIS A 35 22.76 16.75 21.09
CA HIS A 35 21.77 17.79 21.33
C HIS A 35 21.96 18.95 20.35
N GLY A 36 20.86 19.46 19.79
CA GLY A 36 20.81 20.71 19.03
C GLY A 36 19.42 21.34 19.13
N SER A 37 19.37 22.62 19.48
CA SER A 37 18.19 23.33 19.99
C SER A 37 17.37 24.06 18.92
N LYS A 38 16.04 23.98 19.10
CA LYS A 38 14.98 25.01 18.90
C LYS A 38 14.97 25.85 17.62
N GLY A 39 13.94 25.60 16.81
CA GLY A 39 13.19 26.62 16.06
C GLY A 39 11.73 26.20 15.95
N ARG A 40 10.81 26.84 16.69
CA ARG A 40 9.37 26.64 16.52
C ARG A 40 8.92 27.44 15.30
N VAL A 41 8.51 26.75 14.24
CA VAL A 41 7.76 27.37 13.14
C VAL A 41 6.28 27.34 13.53
N ALA A 42 5.62 28.50 13.47
CA ALA A 42 4.19 28.59 13.71
C ALA A 42 3.43 27.95 12.54
N VAL A 43 2.55 26.99 12.85
CA VAL A 43 1.64 26.36 11.89
C VAL A 43 0.39 27.25 11.78
N PRO A 44 -0.06 27.61 10.57
CA PRO A 44 -1.27 28.41 10.40
C PRO A 44 -2.54 27.61 10.77
N GLU A 45 -3.47 28.27 11.43
CA GLU A 45 -4.79 27.73 11.79
C GLU A 45 -5.59 27.39 10.52
N GLY A 46 -6.07 26.15 10.45
CA GLY A 46 -6.76 25.57 9.28
C GLY A 46 -6.70 24.04 9.19
N LEU A 47 -6.00 23.37 10.13
CA LEU A 47 -5.94 21.91 10.19
C LEU A 47 -7.34 21.28 10.22
N LEU A 48 -7.49 20.26 9.37
CA LEU A 48 -8.56 19.26 9.35
C LEU A 48 -9.11 19.00 10.77
N THR A 49 -10.32 19.48 11.05
CA THR A 49 -11.08 19.00 12.22
C THR A 49 -11.82 17.75 11.77
N VAL A 50 -11.41 16.59 12.29
CA VAL A 50 -11.96 15.27 11.90
C VAL A 50 -12.58 14.59 13.14
N PRO A 51 -13.79 14.03 13.03
CA PRO A 51 -14.46 13.36 14.15
C PRO A 51 -13.76 12.07 14.59
N ASN A 52 -13.68 11.90 15.90
CA ASN A 52 -12.88 10.89 16.60
C ASN A 52 -13.65 9.56 16.80
N ARG A 53 -13.05 8.41 16.46
CA ARG A 53 -13.46 7.07 16.94
C ARG A 53 -12.23 6.24 17.30
N ALA A 54 -11.91 6.19 18.59
CA ALA A 54 -10.80 5.42 19.14
C ALA A 54 -11.06 3.89 19.15
N SER A 55 -10.04 3.07 18.90
CA SER A 55 -10.05 1.64 19.29
C SER A 55 -8.74 1.17 19.93
N ALA A 56 -8.84 0.88 21.23
CA ALA A 56 -8.28 -0.25 22.00
C ALA A 56 -6.96 -0.92 21.58
N PHE A 57 -5.84 -0.19 21.53
CA PHE A 57 -4.51 -0.74 21.87
C PHE A 57 -3.69 0.34 22.60
N GLY A 58 -2.89 -0.07 23.58
CA GLY A 58 -2.29 0.80 24.60
C GLY A 58 -1.38 1.92 24.07
N GLU A 59 -1.51 3.08 24.72
CA GLU A 59 -0.65 4.27 24.88
C GLU A 59 0.28 4.82 23.77
N ASP A 60 0.33 4.24 22.58
CA ASP A 60 0.94 4.85 21.37
C ASP A 60 0.04 4.60 20.15
N ALA A 61 -1.28 4.70 20.35
CA ALA A 61 -2.27 4.71 19.28
C ALA A 61 -2.13 6.01 18.47
N SER A 62 -1.13 6.07 17.60
CA SER A 62 -1.12 7.03 16.50
C SER A 62 -2.39 6.77 15.70
N GLU A 63 -3.35 7.69 15.79
CA GLU A 63 -4.59 7.66 15.03
C GLU A 63 -4.26 7.55 13.54
N SER A 64 -4.38 6.34 13.01
CA SER A 64 -4.38 6.07 11.58
C SER A 64 -5.75 6.47 11.06
N PHE A 65 -5.80 7.51 10.23
CA PHE A 65 -7.06 7.99 9.67
C PHE A 65 -7.38 7.17 8.43
N VAL A 66 -8.49 6.42 8.47
CA VAL A 66 -9.05 5.80 7.28
C VAL A 66 -9.87 6.87 6.58
N MET A 67 -9.34 7.38 5.47
CA MET A 67 -10.06 8.28 4.57
C MET A 67 -10.19 7.60 3.23
N GLU A 68 -11.39 7.62 2.66
CA GLU A 68 -11.59 7.23 1.26
C GLU A 68 -10.69 8.08 0.37
N GLY A 69 -10.09 7.46 -0.66
CA GLY A 69 -9.14 8.14 -1.53
C GLY A 69 -9.69 9.44 -2.14
N ALA A 70 -10.96 9.43 -2.54
CA ALA A 70 -11.64 10.62 -3.07
C ALA A 70 -11.67 11.79 -2.07
N SER A 71 -11.71 11.52 -0.76
CA SER A 71 -11.69 12.53 0.30
C SER A 71 -10.31 13.15 0.54
N LEU A 72 -9.26 12.56 -0.06
CA LEU A 72 -7.88 13.05 -0.02
C LEU A 72 -7.57 14.01 -1.18
N LEU A 73 -8.35 13.98 -2.27
CA LEU A 73 -8.12 14.82 -3.43
C LEU A 73 -8.19 16.31 -3.04
N GLY A 74 -7.22 17.09 -3.52
CA GLY A 74 -7.06 18.50 -3.19
C GLY A 74 -6.38 18.76 -1.84
N LYS A 75 -5.96 17.72 -1.11
CA LYS A 75 -5.23 17.83 0.17
C LYS A 75 -3.77 17.41 0.05
N GLU A 76 -3.21 17.36 -1.16
CA GLU A 76 -1.91 16.74 -1.42
C GLU A 76 -0.78 17.46 -0.67
N ARG A 77 -0.87 18.79 -0.53
CA ARG A 77 0.10 19.59 0.23
C ARG A 77 0.01 19.32 1.73
N GLU A 78 -1.19 19.19 2.26
CA GLU A 78 -1.46 18.84 3.65
C GLU A 78 -0.94 17.45 3.97
N LEU A 79 -1.08 16.49 3.05
CA LEU A 79 -0.53 15.15 3.20
C LEU A 79 1.01 15.15 3.25
N VAL A 80 1.68 15.92 2.38
CA VAL A 80 3.14 16.10 2.45
C VAL A 80 3.54 16.75 3.77
N GLN A 81 2.79 17.76 4.23
CA GLN A 81 3.06 18.42 5.51
C GLN A 81 2.88 17.47 6.71
N LEU A 82 1.86 16.61 6.68
CA LEU A 82 1.63 15.59 7.69
C LEU A 82 2.81 14.62 7.81
N CYS A 83 3.43 14.21 6.69
CA CYS A 83 4.65 13.41 6.71
C CYS A 83 5.81 14.15 7.39
N LEU A 84 6.03 15.42 7.03
CA LEU A 84 7.10 16.26 7.58
C LEU A 84 6.96 16.50 9.09
N ASP A 85 5.73 16.60 9.57
CA ASP A 85 5.43 16.83 10.99
C ASP A 85 5.44 15.52 11.80
N THR A 86 5.56 14.36 11.15
CA THR A 86 5.58 13.05 11.81
C THR A 86 6.96 12.76 12.39
N PRO A 87 7.10 12.58 13.72
CA PRO A 87 8.40 12.24 14.31
C PRO A 87 8.88 10.85 13.89
N ASN A 88 10.17 10.75 13.56
CA ASN A 88 10.83 9.51 13.12
C ASN A 88 10.08 8.90 11.93
N PHE A 89 9.82 9.69 10.89
CA PHE A 89 9.05 9.26 9.73
C PHE A 89 9.77 8.14 8.96
N ASN A 90 9.03 7.10 8.62
CA ASN A 90 9.43 6.01 7.74
C ASN A 90 8.20 5.50 6.97
N CYS A 91 8.39 4.56 6.04
CA CYS A 91 7.30 4.04 5.23
C CYS A 91 6.21 3.32 6.05
N CYS A 92 6.56 2.69 7.17
CA CYS A 92 5.61 2.04 8.08
C CYS A 92 4.85 3.04 8.99
N ARG A 93 5.23 4.32 8.98
CA ARG A 93 4.61 5.40 9.76
C ARG A 93 3.80 6.37 8.90
N LEU A 94 3.60 6.05 7.62
CA LEU A 94 2.59 6.70 6.81
C LEU A 94 1.23 6.54 7.49
N ARG A 95 0.50 7.65 7.64
CA ARG A 95 -0.79 7.71 8.35
C ARG A 95 -1.98 7.80 7.41
N PHE A 96 -1.74 7.67 6.13
CA PHE A 96 -2.73 7.72 5.07
C PHE A 96 -2.33 6.74 3.97
N GLY A 97 -3.35 6.30 3.26
CA GLY A 97 -3.26 5.42 2.11
C GLY A 97 -4.64 5.32 1.46
N LEU A 98 -4.84 4.29 0.65
CA LEU A 98 -6.13 4.04 0.03
C LEU A 98 -6.80 2.82 0.66
N GLU A 99 -8.10 2.92 0.87
CA GLU A 99 -8.95 1.79 1.17
C GLU A 99 -9.42 1.19 -0.16
N VAL A 100 -8.91 0.01 -0.53
CA VAL A 100 -9.37 -0.69 -1.74
C VAL A 100 -10.66 -1.42 -1.42
N ARG A 101 -11.74 -1.07 -2.13
CA ARG A 101 -13.06 -1.68 -1.97
C ARG A 101 -13.41 -2.51 -3.18
N ILE A 102 -13.69 -3.80 -2.97
CA ILE A 102 -14.07 -4.74 -4.03
C ILE A 102 -15.38 -5.43 -3.63
N GLY A 103 -16.36 -5.51 -4.54
CA GLY A 103 -17.66 -6.11 -4.19
C GLY A 103 -18.42 -5.34 -3.11
N GLY A 104 -18.19 -4.02 -3.01
CA GLY A 104 -18.73 -3.15 -1.97
C GLY A 104 -18.09 -3.35 -0.58
N ARG A 105 -17.08 -4.23 -0.45
CA ARG A 105 -16.41 -4.57 0.80
C ARG A 105 -15.01 -3.97 0.85
N SER A 106 -14.62 -3.48 2.02
CA SER A 106 -13.24 -3.08 2.30
C SER A 106 -12.35 -4.31 2.39
N TRP A 107 -11.28 -4.37 1.62
CA TRP A 107 -10.30 -5.47 1.78
C TRP A 107 -9.47 -5.31 3.06
N THR A 108 -9.25 -4.08 3.48
CA THR A 108 -8.36 -3.73 4.59
C THR A 108 -9.11 -3.52 5.92
N GLU A 109 -10.45 -3.57 5.93
CA GLU A 109 -11.32 -3.51 7.12
C GLU A 109 -10.92 -2.45 8.17
N GLY A 110 -10.68 -1.22 7.71
CA GLY A 110 -10.27 -0.12 8.56
C GLY A 110 -8.76 0.01 8.74
N THR A 111 -7.96 -0.69 7.95
CA THR A 111 -6.58 -0.29 7.59
C THR A 111 -6.56 0.27 6.17
N PHE A 112 -5.40 0.70 5.69
CA PHE A 112 -5.21 1.20 4.33
C PHE A 112 -3.96 0.62 3.71
N ASP A 113 -3.94 0.61 2.39
CA ASP A 113 -2.77 0.31 1.59
C ASP A 113 -1.96 1.59 1.35
N HIS A 114 -0.67 1.56 1.70
CA HIS A 114 0.30 2.56 1.26
C HIS A 114 0.44 2.52 -0.27
N PHE A 115 0.97 3.60 -0.86
CA PHE A 115 1.11 3.72 -2.32
C PHE A 115 1.75 2.48 -2.99
N TRP A 116 2.79 1.90 -2.40
CA TRP A 116 3.42 0.69 -2.93
C TRP A 116 2.58 -0.59 -2.76
N GLN A 117 1.76 -0.69 -1.71
CA GLN A 117 0.79 -1.77 -1.52
C GLN A 117 -0.33 -1.67 -2.55
N VAL A 118 -0.85 -0.46 -2.79
CA VAL A 118 -1.83 -0.25 -3.87
C VAL A 118 -1.22 -0.62 -5.22
N ALA A 119 0.05 -0.28 -5.49
CA ALA A 119 0.74 -0.69 -6.71
C ALA A 119 0.81 -2.22 -6.90
N SER A 120 0.84 -2.99 -5.81
CA SER A 120 0.82 -4.45 -5.87
C SER A 120 -0.53 -5.00 -6.36
N TRP A 121 -1.66 -4.36 -6.00
CA TRP A 121 -2.97 -4.68 -6.59
C TRP A 121 -2.97 -4.53 -8.10
N PHE A 122 -2.53 -3.37 -8.59
CA PHE A 122 -2.49 -3.07 -10.02
C PHE A 122 -1.64 -4.06 -10.80
N THR A 123 -0.45 -4.38 -10.26
CA THR A 123 0.46 -5.35 -10.88
C THR A 123 -0.16 -6.74 -10.93
N ALA A 124 -0.83 -7.18 -9.86
CA ALA A 124 -1.47 -8.49 -9.82
C ALA A 124 -2.61 -8.60 -10.84
N VAL A 125 -3.47 -7.58 -10.96
CA VAL A 125 -4.57 -7.60 -11.93
C VAL A 125 -4.07 -7.44 -13.36
N GLU A 126 -3.03 -6.66 -13.60
CA GLU A 126 -2.35 -6.62 -14.91
C GLU A 126 -1.86 -8.02 -15.32
N THR A 127 -1.23 -8.77 -14.40
CA THR A 127 -0.82 -10.17 -14.65
C THR A 127 -2.02 -11.04 -15.03
N LEU A 128 -3.14 -10.97 -14.30
CA LEU A 128 -4.34 -11.75 -14.64
C LEU A 128 -4.90 -11.41 -16.03
N LEU A 129 -4.82 -10.13 -16.43
CA LEU A 129 -5.26 -9.67 -17.76
C LEU A 129 -4.35 -10.19 -18.87
N VAL A 130 -3.04 -10.15 -18.66
CA VAL A 130 -2.01 -10.58 -19.62
C VAL A 130 -1.97 -12.10 -19.77
N ASP A 131 -1.96 -12.84 -18.67
CA ASP A 131 -1.80 -14.30 -18.67
C ASP A 131 -3.09 -15.02 -19.10
N GLY A 132 -4.24 -14.34 -19.03
CA GLY A 132 -5.50 -14.83 -19.57
C GLY A 132 -6.25 -15.76 -18.61
N GLU A 133 -7.10 -16.62 -19.18
CA GLU A 133 -7.96 -17.53 -18.41
C GLU A 133 -7.14 -18.57 -17.63
N ARG A 134 -7.57 -18.92 -16.41
CA ARG A 134 -6.88 -19.86 -15.50
C ARG A 134 -5.48 -19.41 -15.11
N SER A 135 -5.36 -18.14 -14.76
CA SER A 135 -4.15 -17.52 -14.24
C SER A 135 -4.26 -17.25 -12.74
N SER A 136 -3.11 -17.03 -12.09
CA SER A 136 -3.04 -16.57 -10.71
C SER A 136 -1.97 -15.51 -10.55
N ALA A 137 -2.18 -14.64 -9.57
CA ALA A 137 -1.26 -13.57 -9.22
C ALA A 137 -1.28 -13.33 -7.70
N GLY A 138 -0.23 -12.68 -7.19
CA GLY A 138 -0.14 -12.28 -5.79
C GLY A 138 0.01 -10.77 -5.67
N ALA A 139 -0.56 -10.20 -4.61
CA ALA A 139 -0.37 -8.82 -4.19
C ALA A 139 0.05 -8.78 -2.72
N ILE A 140 0.97 -7.86 -2.39
CA ILE A 140 1.27 -7.52 -1.01
C ILE A 140 0.42 -6.30 -0.68
N VAL A 141 -0.60 -6.52 0.13
CA VAL A 141 -1.58 -5.49 0.51
C VAL A 141 -1.58 -5.45 2.02
N TRP A 142 -1.52 -4.26 2.61
CA TRP A 142 -1.23 -4.05 4.03
C TRP A 142 0.05 -4.79 4.51
N ASP A 143 0.60 -4.45 5.67
CA ASP A 143 1.90 -5.00 6.10
C ASP A 143 1.83 -6.50 6.46
N GLN A 144 0.64 -7.08 6.44
CA GLN A 144 0.32 -8.40 6.96
C GLN A 144 -0.42 -9.29 5.95
N SER A 145 -0.85 -8.78 4.80
CA SER A 145 -1.61 -9.62 3.86
C SER A 145 -0.71 -10.21 2.76
N ALA A 146 -1.01 -11.47 2.44
CA ALA A 146 -0.44 -12.25 1.34
C ALA A 146 -1.59 -12.63 0.41
N LEU A 147 -2.11 -11.61 -0.29
CA LEU A 147 -3.28 -11.73 -1.12
C LEU A 147 -2.96 -12.52 -2.39
N GLY A 148 -3.66 -13.64 -2.58
CA GLY A 148 -3.69 -14.42 -3.81
C GLY A 148 -4.96 -14.12 -4.62
N LEU A 149 -4.80 -13.96 -5.93
CA LEU A 149 -5.89 -13.80 -6.88
C LEU A 149 -5.85 -14.95 -7.89
N GLU A 150 -6.98 -15.62 -8.09
CA GLU A 150 -7.14 -16.72 -9.04
C GLU A 150 -8.25 -16.39 -10.03
N ARG A 151 -7.94 -16.41 -11.33
CA ARG A 151 -8.89 -16.14 -12.41
C ARG A 151 -9.40 -17.43 -13.03
N ASP A 152 -10.72 -17.61 -13.07
CA ASP A 152 -11.38 -18.67 -13.84
C ASP A 152 -12.46 -18.05 -14.75
N GLY A 153 -12.21 -18.06 -16.05
CA GLY A 153 -13.00 -17.34 -17.05
C GLY A 153 -13.10 -15.84 -16.74
N SER A 154 -14.33 -15.37 -16.46
CA SER A 154 -14.64 -13.99 -16.09
C SER A 154 -14.68 -13.75 -14.59
N ARG A 155 -14.41 -14.75 -13.75
CA ARG A 155 -14.43 -14.62 -12.30
C ARG A 155 -13.01 -14.53 -11.76
N VAL A 156 -12.82 -13.70 -10.73
CA VAL A 156 -11.60 -13.64 -9.94
C VAL A 156 -11.96 -13.96 -8.51
N THR A 157 -11.29 -14.96 -7.93
CA THR A 157 -11.39 -15.32 -6.53
C THR A 157 -10.15 -14.82 -5.81
N MET A 158 -10.36 -14.05 -4.75
CA MET A 158 -9.31 -13.47 -3.94
C MET A 158 -9.30 -14.13 -2.57
N SER A 159 -8.12 -14.49 -2.07
CA SER A 159 -7.96 -15.12 -0.75
C SER A 159 -6.64 -14.70 -0.11
N ASP A 160 -6.60 -14.60 1.21
CA ASP A 160 -5.38 -14.27 1.94
C ASP A 160 -4.78 -15.49 2.67
N ALA A 161 -3.54 -15.84 2.32
CA ALA A 161 -2.86 -17.01 2.87
C ALA A 161 -2.45 -16.84 4.34
N ASN A 162 -2.04 -15.65 4.77
CA ASN A 162 -1.60 -15.41 6.13
C ASN A 162 -2.79 -15.42 7.11
N VAL A 163 -3.93 -14.90 6.67
CA VAL A 163 -5.20 -14.98 7.40
C VAL A 163 -5.68 -16.42 7.50
N ALA A 164 -5.63 -17.19 6.41
CA ALA A 164 -6.02 -18.60 6.40
C ALA A 164 -5.19 -19.46 7.39
N GLN A 165 -3.96 -19.05 7.70
CA GLN A 165 -3.07 -19.72 8.64
C GLN A 165 -3.25 -19.27 10.10
N GLY A 166 -4.14 -18.31 10.36
CA GLY A 166 -4.38 -17.78 11.72
C GLY A 166 -3.18 -17.04 12.30
N LEU A 167 -2.30 -16.49 11.44
CA LEU A 167 -1.07 -15.83 11.87
C LEU A 167 -1.31 -14.46 12.52
N TYR A 168 -2.55 -13.94 12.50
CA TYR A 168 -2.92 -12.66 13.10
C TYR A 168 -4.00 -12.83 14.18
N GLY A 169 -3.70 -12.32 15.37
CA GLY A 169 -4.59 -12.37 16.53
C GLY A 169 -5.80 -11.45 16.37
N ALA A 170 -6.96 -12.06 16.12
CA ALA A 170 -8.30 -11.59 16.46
C ALA A 170 -8.80 -10.23 15.89
N ARG A 171 -9.54 -10.31 14.78
CA ARG A 171 -10.92 -9.81 14.73
C ARG A 171 -11.84 -10.99 14.38
N ALA A 172 -13.06 -10.99 14.89
CA ALA A 172 -13.96 -12.14 14.90
C ALA A 172 -14.11 -12.80 13.50
N PRO A 173 -14.25 -14.13 13.44
CA PRO A 173 -14.26 -14.94 12.20
C PRO A 173 -15.55 -14.81 11.38
N ASP A 174 -16.28 -13.71 11.53
CA ASP A 174 -17.65 -13.62 11.04
C ASP A 174 -17.63 -12.72 9.79
N GLU A 175 -17.56 -13.36 8.61
CA GLU A 175 -17.84 -12.82 7.26
C GLU A 175 -16.74 -12.07 6.50
N ALA A 176 -15.75 -11.51 7.18
CA ALA A 176 -14.76 -10.59 6.59
C ALA A 176 -13.73 -11.22 5.64
N TRP A 177 -13.37 -12.49 5.84
CA TRP A 177 -12.14 -13.07 5.26
C TRP A 177 -12.35 -14.38 4.49
N MET A 178 -13.60 -14.65 4.08
CA MET A 178 -13.88 -15.70 3.10
C MET A 178 -13.28 -15.32 1.74
N PRO A 179 -12.93 -16.30 0.89
CA PRO A 179 -12.58 -15.99 -0.49
C PRO A 179 -13.66 -15.12 -1.14
N VAL A 180 -13.26 -13.96 -1.65
CA VAL A 180 -14.16 -13.03 -2.32
C VAL A 180 -14.09 -13.32 -3.82
N SER A 181 -15.21 -13.71 -4.41
CA SER A 181 -15.30 -13.94 -5.85
C SER A 181 -16.13 -12.86 -6.52
N VAL A 182 -15.49 -12.03 -7.34
CA VAL A 182 -16.12 -10.98 -8.16
C VAL A 182 -15.93 -11.27 -9.64
N SER A 183 -16.61 -10.51 -10.50
CA SER A 183 -16.26 -10.50 -11.92
C SER A 183 -14.94 -9.76 -12.15
N LEU A 184 -14.16 -10.20 -13.14
CA LEU A 184 -12.93 -9.50 -13.55
C LEU A 184 -13.23 -8.07 -13.99
N GLU A 185 -14.37 -7.86 -14.65
CA GLU A 185 -14.84 -6.53 -15.08
C GLU A 185 -15.06 -5.61 -13.88
N GLU A 186 -15.76 -6.07 -12.84
CA GLU A 186 -15.97 -5.30 -11.61
C GLU A 186 -14.64 -4.98 -10.91
N LEU A 187 -13.75 -5.97 -10.79
CA LEU A 187 -12.42 -5.77 -10.20
C LEU A 187 -11.60 -4.71 -10.96
N VAL A 188 -11.59 -4.78 -12.30
CA VAL A 188 -10.88 -3.82 -13.15
C VAL A 188 -11.49 -2.43 -13.03
N PHE A 189 -12.83 -2.33 -13.03
CA PHE A 189 -13.52 -1.06 -12.87
C PHE A 189 -13.20 -0.37 -11.54
N GLU A 190 -13.30 -1.09 -10.42
CA GLU A 190 -13.01 -0.53 -9.09
C GLU A 190 -11.55 -0.12 -8.97
N LEU A 191 -10.61 -0.96 -9.41
CA LEU A 191 -9.20 -0.61 -9.38
C LEU A 191 -8.85 0.54 -10.33
N ALA A 192 -9.48 0.64 -11.50
CA ALA A 192 -9.28 1.78 -12.40
C ALA A 192 -9.75 3.10 -11.75
N ASN A 193 -10.82 3.08 -10.96
CA ASN A 193 -11.27 4.23 -10.18
C ASN A 193 -10.24 4.63 -9.13
N GLU A 194 -9.79 3.66 -8.32
CA GLU A 194 -8.75 3.89 -7.30
C GLU A 194 -7.42 4.33 -7.93
N GLY A 195 -7.08 3.82 -9.12
CA GLY A 195 -5.86 4.15 -9.84
C GLY A 195 -5.83 5.61 -10.28
N ARG A 196 -6.97 6.14 -10.71
CA ARG A 196 -7.12 7.56 -11.07
C ARG A 196 -6.95 8.47 -9.85
N ILE A 197 -7.53 8.08 -8.71
CA ILE A 197 -7.39 8.79 -7.45
C ILE A 197 -5.93 8.78 -7.00
N LEU A 198 -5.33 7.59 -6.96
CA LEU A 198 -3.93 7.39 -6.57
C LEU A 198 -2.97 8.21 -7.43
N GLU A 199 -3.13 8.18 -8.76
CA GLU A 199 -2.29 8.92 -9.69
C GLU A 199 -2.44 10.44 -9.50
N THR A 200 -3.66 10.92 -9.23
CA THR A 200 -3.91 12.34 -8.95
C THR A 200 -3.20 12.76 -7.65
N LEU A 201 -3.35 11.99 -6.57
CA LEU A 201 -2.68 12.24 -5.30
C LEU A 201 -1.16 12.23 -5.47
N ARG A 202 -0.63 11.20 -6.15
CA ARG A 202 0.79 11.03 -6.43
C ARG A 202 1.34 12.25 -7.17
N GLN A 203 0.70 12.66 -8.26
CA GLN A 203 1.13 13.84 -9.03
C GLN A 203 1.09 15.12 -8.19
N GLY A 204 0.02 15.36 -7.43
CA GLY A 204 -0.11 16.56 -6.61
C GLY A 204 0.93 16.62 -5.48
N MET A 205 1.20 15.49 -4.82
CA MET A 205 2.22 15.40 -3.77
C MET A 205 3.63 15.58 -4.34
N LEU A 206 3.96 14.93 -5.44
CA LEU A 206 5.25 15.12 -6.13
C LEU A 206 5.43 16.57 -6.60
N ALA A 207 4.37 17.22 -7.09
CA ALA A 207 4.40 18.63 -7.46
C ALA A 207 4.63 19.55 -6.25
N ASP A 208 4.11 19.22 -5.06
CA ASP A 208 4.41 19.97 -3.83
C ASP A 208 5.87 19.79 -3.40
N ILE A 209 6.41 18.58 -3.48
CA ILE A 209 7.83 18.30 -3.20
C ILE A 209 8.73 19.15 -4.11
N GLN A 210 8.44 19.16 -5.41
CA GLN A 210 9.18 19.98 -6.39
C GLN A 210 9.06 21.48 -6.11
N ARG A 211 7.86 21.96 -5.74
CA ARG A 211 7.63 23.37 -5.36
C ARG A 211 8.43 23.79 -4.14
N ARG A 212 8.73 22.85 -3.22
CA ARG A 212 9.61 23.07 -2.06
C ARG A 212 11.09 23.10 -2.43
N GLY A 213 11.44 22.89 -3.71
CA GLY A 213 12.81 23.01 -4.23
C GLY A 213 13.59 21.70 -4.29
N PHE A 214 12.93 20.55 -4.11
CA PHE A 214 13.58 19.25 -4.14
C PHE A 214 13.32 18.54 -5.48
N SER A 215 14.37 18.07 -6.14
CA SER A 215 14.23 17.16 -7.30
C SER A 215 14.19 15.70 -6.85
N LEU A 216 13.53 14.85 -7.64
CA LEU A 216 13.46 13.41 -7.35
C LEU A 216 14.84 12.74 -7.38
N GLU A 217 15.71 13.15 -8.29
CA GLU A 217 17.08 12.63 -8.37
C GLU A 217 17.88 12.91 -7.09
N GLN A 218 17.81 14.13 -6.56
CA GLN A 218 18.45 14.50 -5.30
C GLN A 218 17.90 13.66 -4.13
N LEU A 219 16.59 13.52 -4.06
CA LEU A 219 15.92 12.75 -3.02
C LEU A 219 16.24 11.24 -3.11
N GLN A 220 16.31 10.66 -4.31
CA GLN A 220 16.75 9.29 -4.51
C GLN A 220 18.21 9.09 -4.11
N ALA A 221 19.09 10.04 -4.42
CA ALA A 221 20.47 10.01 -3.99
C ALA A 221 20.61 10.04 -2.46
N ARG A 222 19.75 10.79 -1.76
CA ARG A 222 19.71 10.86 -0.29
C ARG A 222 19.46 9.51 0.39
N LEU A 223 18.77 8.58 -0.29
CA LEU A 223 18.46 7.24 0.23
C LEU A 223 19.59 6.23 0.03
N GLN A 224 20.58 6.51 -0.82
CA GLN A 224 21.63 5.55 -1.16
C GLN A 224 22.43 5.15 0.09
N GLY A 225 22.52 3.84 0.33
CA GLY A 225 23.27 3.28 1.46
C GLY A 225 22.55 3.31 2.81
N LEU A 226 21.30 3.77 2.88
CA LEU A 226 20.52 3.80 4.13
C LEU A 226 19.67 2.53 4.38
N GLY A 227 19.69 1.59 3.44
CA GLY A 227 18.87 0.37 3.48
C GLY A 227 17.40 0.61 3.10
N ASP A 228 16.56 -0.39 3.37
CA ASP A 228 15.18 -0.41 2.88
C ASP A 228 14.21 0.43 3.75
N ARG A 229 14.56 0.64 5.03
CA ARG A 229 13.70 1.31 6.01
C ARG A 229 14.46 2.40 6.79
N PRO A 230 14.93 3.46 6.12
CA PRO A 230 15.52 4.59 6.83
C PRO A 230 14.47 5.31 7.69
N ASP A 231 14.91 5.82 8.83
CA ASP A 231 14.09 6.60 9.75
C ASP A 231 14.51 8.08 9.74
N ALA A 232 13.61 8.96 9.30
CA ALA A 232 13.83 10.40 9.30
C ALA A 232 13.46 11.02 10.66
N SER A 233 14.46 11.45 11.43
CA SER A 233 14.22 12.18 12.67
C SER A 233 13.42 13.48 12.45
N LEU A 234 12.71 13.94 13.48
CA LEU A 234 11.97 15.20 13.41
C LEU A 234 12.93 16.36 13.06
N GLY A 235 12.67 17.05 11.95
CA GLY A 235 13.53 18.12 11.43
C GLY A 235 14.45 17.70 10.28
N ASP A 236 14.61 16.40 9.99
CA ASP A 236 15.25 15.92 8.75
C ASP A 236 14.21 15.89 7.61
N ALA A 237 13.82 17.08 7.17
CA ALA A 237 12.83 17.25 6.12
C ALA A 237 13.28 16.59 4.80
N GLU A 238 14.57 16.65 4.47
CA GLU A 238 15.09 16.08 3.24
C GLU A 238 14.99 14.55 3.23
N LEU A 239 15.38 13.87 4.32
CA LEU A 239 15.22 12.42 4.41
C LEU A 239 13.75 12.00 4.45
N CYS A 240 12.89 12.77 5.13
CA CYS A 240 11.44 12.52 5.13
C CYS A 240 10.85 12.60 3.71
N LEU A 241 11.16 13.67 2.97
CA LEU A 241 10.73 13.83 1.58
C LEU A 241 11.34 12.76 0.67
N ALA A 242 12.57 12.32 0.95
CA ALA A 242 13.21 11.25 0.19
C ALA A 242 12.47 9.92 0.36
N ILE A 243 12.13 9.55 1.59
CA ILE A 243 11.31 8.37 1.88
C ILE A 243 9.96 8.50 1.17
N LEU A 244 9.26 9.62 1.37
CA LEU A 244 7.95 9.84 0.75
C LEU A 244 8.02 9.77 -0.79
N ALA A 245 9.02 10.39 -1.40
CA ALA A 245 9.20 10.37 -2.85
C ALA A 245 9.43 8.95 -3.37
N ARG A 246 10.18 8.08 -2.66
CA ARG A 246 10.32 6.66 -3.01
C ARG A 246 8.97 5.93 -2.94
N GLU A 247 8.18 6.18 -1.91
CA GLU A 247 6.85 5.55 -1.78
C GLU A 247 5.91 5.98 -2.92
N LEU A 248 6.00 7.24 -3.36
CA LEU A 248 5.20 7.80 -4.45
C LEU A 248 5.71 7.41 -5.85
N ASP A 249 7.02 7.31 -6.05
CA ASP A 249 7.64 7.07 -7.35
C ASP A 249 7.78 5.58 -7.64
N GLN A 250 6.67 4.97 -8.04
CA GLN A 250 6.57 3.56 -8.40
C GLN A 250 6.40 3.43 -9.92
N PRO A 251 7.46 3.19 -10.72
CA PRO A 251 7.39 3.26 -12.19
C PRO A 251 6.38 2.29 -12.80
N ARG A 252 6.13 1.15 -12.15
CA ARG A 252 5.15 0.16 -12.61
C ARG A 252 3.70 0.59 -12.37
N LEU A 253 3.46 1.47 -11.40
CA LEU A 253 2.12 1.89 -11.03
C LEU A 253 1.43 2.61 -12.19
N THR A 254 2.08 3.61 -12.79
CA THR A 254 1.47 4.36 -13.91
C THR A 254 1.14 3.45 -15.09
N SER A 255 2.02 2.51 -15.43
CA SER A 255 1.76 1.55 -16.51
C SER A 255 0.57 0.65 -16.20
N ALA A 256 0.54 0.07 -15.00
CA ALA A 256 -0.51 -0.86 -14.61
C ALA A 256 -1.88 -0.14 -14.50
N VAL A 257 -1.91 1.08 -13.94
CA VAL A 257 -3.13 1.93 -13.93
C VAL A 257 -3.63 2.17 -15.36
N LEU A 258 -2.75 2.56 -16.29
CA LEU A 258 -3.14 2.76 -17.69
C LEU A 258 -3.61 1.48 -18.38
N THR A 259 -3.04 0.32 -18.05
CA THR A 259 -3.50 -0.98 -18.54
C THR A 259 -4.93 -1.24 -18.07
N LEU A 260 -5.22 -1.05 -16.78
CA LEU A 260 -6.54 -1.25 -16.22
C LEU A 260 -7.56 -0.25 -16.78
N GLU A 261 -7.21 1.04 -16.92
CA GLU A 261 -8.09 2.04 -17.55
C GLU A 261 -8.47 1.71 -19.00
N ARG A 262 -7.61 1.00 -19.74
CA ARG A 262 -7.93 0.55 -21.11
C ARG A 262 -8.79 -0.70 -21.12
N ALA A 263 -8.66 -1.53 -20.09
CA ALA A 263 -9.48 -2.72 -19.90
C ALA A 263 -10.86 -2.40 -19.28
N ASP A 264 -11.02 -1.19 -18.72
CA ASP A 264 -12.27 -0.72 -18.14
C ASP A 264 -13.40 -0.63 -19.19
N PRO A 265 -14.45 -1.46 -19.08
CA PRO A 265 -15.57 -1.45 -20.02
C PRO A 265 -16.39 -0.15 -19.97
N GLY A 266 -16.36 0.60 -18.87
CA GLY A 266 -17.02 1.90 -18.73
C GLY A 266 -16.52 2.95 -19.71
N ARG A 267 -15.25 2.86 -20.16
CA ARG A 267 -14.66 3.76 -21.15
C ARG A 267 -15.02 3.44 -22.60
N SER A 268 -15.40 2.20 -22.89
CA SER A 268 -15.76 1.79 -24.27
C SER A 268 -17.17 2.25 -24.67
N ALA A 269 -17.95 2.79 -23.72
CA ALA A 269 -19.34 3.19 -23.92
C ALA A 269 -19.57 4.72 -23.96
N SER A 270 -18.51 5.54 -23.81
CA SER A 270 -18.55 7.01 -23.77
C SER A 270 -17.77 7.64 -24.93
#